data_AF-A0A3N2R5L4-F1
#
_entry.id   AF-A0A3N2R5L4-F1
#
_cell.length_a   1.000
_cell.length_b   1.000
_cell.length_c   1.000
_cell.angle_alpha   90.00
_cell.angle_beta   90.00
_cell.angle_gamma   90.00
#
_symmetry.space_group_name_H-M   'P 1'
#
loop_
_entity.id
_entity.type
_entity.pdbx_description
1 polymer ?
#
loop_
_entity_poly.entity_id
_entity_poly.type
_entity_poly.pdbx_seq_one_letter_code
_entity_poly.pdbx_strand_id
1 'polypeptide(L)'
;MRISPAGHTASEQGSADRFTGPVCMAALSGAEAPGTVQVNPATSGPRRHGARPDTAMSRVAIEEAGAGADTQRQDQVTDADRSAP
;
A
#
# COMPACT_ATOMS: atom_id res chain seq x y z
N MET A 1 -13.14 19.55 -11.37
CA MET A 1 -11.79 19.58 -10.74
C MET A 1 -11.98 19.46 -9.24
N ARG A 2 -11.38 18.43 -8.61
CA ARG A 2 -11.44 18.22 -7.16
C ARG A 2 -10.01 18.23 -6.62
N ILE A 3 -9.76 18.97 -5.56
CA ILE A 3 -8.47 18.98 -4.87
C ILE A 3 -8.70 18.45 -3.46
N SER A 4 -7.98 17.39 -3.09
CA SER A 4 -7.92 16.88 -1.72
C SER A 4 -6.60 17.37 -1.10
N PRO A 5 -6.63 18.29 -0.12
CA PRO A 5 -5.42 18.74 0.54
C PRO A 5 -4.69 17.60 1.28
N ALA A 6 -3.39 17.76 1.50
CA ALA A 6 -2.64 16.86 2.37
C ALA A 6 -3.28 16.82 3.78
N GLY A 7 -3.37 15.62 4.37
CA GLY A 7 -3.99 15.40 5.68
C GLY A 7 -5.52 15.41 5.70
N HIS A 8 -6.19 15.56 4.54
CA HIS A 8 -7.66 15.48 4.46
C HIS A 8 -8.21 14.11 4.90
N THR A 9 -7.45 13.04 4.71
CA THR A 9 -7.80 11.69 5.15
C THR A 9 -6.83 11.22 6.23
N ALA A 10 -7.39 10.76 7.34
CA ALA A 10 -6.60 10.11 8.38
C ALA A 10 -6.01 8.81 7.84
N SER A 11 -4.80 8.47 8.28
CA SER A 11 -4.22 7.18 7.99
C SER A 11 -4.75 6.13 8.95
N GLU A 12 -4.95 4.92 8.46
CA GLU A 12 -5.45 3.78 9.22
C GLU A 12 -4.51 2.58 9.08
N GLN A 13 -4.54 1.73 10.10
CA GLN A 13 -3.81 0.47 10.08
C GLN A 13 -4.49 -0.50 9.10
N GLY A 14 -3.71 -1.03 8.16
CA GLY A 14 -4.15 -2.07 7.23
C GLY A 14 -4.54 -3.35 7.97
N SER A 15 -5.60 -4.00 7.48
CA SER A 15 -6.09 -5.27 8.05
C SER A 15 -5.03 -6.37 8.03
N ALA A 16 -4.90 -7.08 9.15
CA ALA A 16 -4.03 -8.24 9.29
C ALA A 16 -4.43 -9.42 8.37
N ASP A 17 -5.67 -9.45 7.89
CA ASP A 17 -6.11 -10.46 6.91
C ASP A 17 -5.48 -10.24 5.53
N ARG A 18 -5.07 -8.99 5.23
CA ARG A 18 -4.54 -8.59 3.93
C ARG A 18 -3.03 -8.34 3.94
N PHE A 19 -2.47 -8.01 5.10
CA PHE A 19 -1.07 -7.63 5.23
C PHE A 19 -0.40 -8.39 6.37
N THR A 20 0.78 -8.94 6.09
CA THR A 20 1.69 -9.41 7.13
C THR A 20 2.37 -8.20 7.75
N GLY A 21 2.17 -7.96 9.06
CA GLY A 21 2.73 -6.87 9.89
C GLY A 21 2.25 -5.44 9.61
N PRO A 22 2.78 -4.41 10.31
CA PRO A 22 2.26 -3.05 10.23
C PRO A 22 2.38 -2.45 8.82
N VAL A 23 1.24 -1.97 8.34
CA VAL A 23 1.05 -1.22 7.10
C VAL A 23 0.08 -0.09 7.45
N CYS A 24 0.52 1.14 7.31
CA CYS A 24 -0.33 2.32 7.49
C CYS A 24 -0.76 2.81 6.10
N MET A 25 -2.04 3.03 5.86
CA MET A 25 -2.56 3.53 4.58
C MET A 25 -3.53 4.68 4.79
N ALA A 26 -3.57 5.62 3.86
CA ALA A 26 -4.61 6.64 3.79
C ALA A 26 -5.29 6.58 2.42
N ALA A 27 -6.60 6.84 2.38
CA ALA A 27 -7.30 6.98 1.11
C ALA A 27 -6.90 8.31 0.46
N LEU A 28 -6.31 8.29 -0.74
CA LEU A 28 -5.93 9.53 -1.44
C LEU A 28 -6.95 9.90 -2.52
N SER A 29 -7.28 8.95 -3.39
CA SER A 29 -8.27 9.17 -4.45
C SER A 29 -8.98 7.89 -4.85
N GLY A 30 -10.29 7.99 -5.06
CA GLY A 30 -11.09 6.99 -5.74
C GLY A 30 -11.74 7.62 -6.96
N ALA A 31 -11.71 6.92 -8.08
CA ALA A 31 -12.42 7.34 -9.28
C ALA A 31 -13.94 7.35 -9.04
N GLU A 32 -14.62 8.35 -9.58
CA GLU A 32 -16.09 8.37 -9.65
C GLU A 32 -16.55 7.44 -10.77
N ALA A 33 -17.77 6.89 -10.65
CA ALA A 33 -18.33 6.02 -11.68
C ALA A 33 -18.28 6.69 -13.06
N PRO A 34 -17.90 5.97 -14.13
CA PRO A 34 -17.67 4.52 -14.20
C PRO A 34 -16.24 4.06 -13.86
N GLY A 35 -15.37 4.96 -13.36
CA GLY A 35 -14.01 4.62 -13.01
C GLY A 35 -13.91 3.70 -11.79
N THR A 36 -12.88 2.87 -11.76
CA THR A 36 -12.66 1.85 -10.72
C THR A 36 -11.29 1.96 -10.04
N VAL A 37 -10.44 2.89 -10.47
CA VAL A 37 -9.08 3.06 -9.94
C VAL A 37 -9.13 3.71 -8.56
N GLN A 38 -8.35 3.17 -7.64
CA GLN A 38 -8.09 3.74 -6.33
C GLN A 38 -6.59 3.97 -6.13
N VAL A 39 -6.24 5.05 -5.44
CA VAL A 39 -4.87 5.40 -5.07
C VAL A 39 -4.83 5.58 -3.56
N ASN A 40 -3.96 4.81 -2.91
CA ASN A 40 -3.77 4.83 -1.47
C ASN A 40 -2.26 4.85 -1.17
N PRO A 41 -1.69 5.96 -0.67
CA PRO A 41 -0.34 5.93 -0.11
C PRO A 41 -0.28 4.94 1.04
N ALA A 42 0.85 4.24 1.12
CA ALA A 42 1.09 3.24 2.14
C ALA A 42 2.51 3.41 2.70
N THR A 43 2.64 3.35 4.02
CA THR A 43 3.92 3.24 4.71
C THR A 43 4.03 1.87 5.34
N SER A 44 5.13 1.18 5.08
CA SER A 44 5.32 -0.20 5.51
C SER A 44 6.80 -0.48 5.79
N GLY A 45 7.10 -1.45 6.65
CA GLY A 45 8.47 -1.85 6.96
C GLY A 45 9.15 -2.67 5.84
N PRO A 46 10.43 -3.03 6.00
CA PRO A 46 11.14 -3.90 5.06
C PRO A 46 10.47 -5.28 5.02
N ARG A 47 10.24 -5.81 3.81
CA ARG A 47 9.51 -7.07 3.50
C ARG A 47 8.00 -7.00 3.76
N ARG A 48 7.28 -6.33 2.86
CA ARG A 48 5.81 -6.23 2.87
C ARG A 48 5.26 -6.47 1.47
N HIS A 49 4.24 -7.30 1.35
CA HIS A 49 3.62 -7.65 0.07
C HIS A 49 2.23 -7.06 0.01
N GLY A 50 1.74 -6.85 -1.22
CA GLY A 50 0.32 -6.72 -1.48
C GLY A 50 -0.44 -8.01 -1.14
N ALA A 51 -1.76 -7.94 -1.28
CA ALA A 51 -2.75 -8.89 -0.80
C ALA A 51 -2.39 -10.38 -0.99
N ARG A 52 -2.94 -11.22 -0.10
CA ARG A 52 -2.79 -12.68 -0.11
C ARG A 52 -3.03 -13.29 -1.51
N PRO A 53 -2.43 -14.45 -1.83
CA PRO A 53 -2.55 -15.10 -3.14
C PRO A 53 -4.01 -15.36 -3.60
N ASP A 54 -4.95 -15.46 -2.66
CA ASP A 54 -6.38 -15.66 -2.90
C ASP A 54 -7.14 -14.35 -3.20
N THR A 55 -6.49 -13.20 -3.05
CA THR A 55 -7.08 -11.88 -3.24
C THR A 55 -6.46 -11.22 -4.47
N ALA A 56 -7.06 -11.45 -5.65
CA ALA A 56 -6.58 -10.86 -6.90
C ALA A 56 -6.80 -9.33 -6.92
N MET A 57 -5.72 -8.55 -7.01
CA MET A 57 -5.75 -7.16 -7.46
C MET A 57 -4.52 -6.86 -8.32
N SER A 58 -4.73 -6.39 -9.55
CA SER A 58 -3.69 -5.70 -10.30
C SER A 58 -3.32 -4.42 -9.57
N ARG A 59 -2.12 -4.33 -9.01
CA ARG A 59 -1.62 -3.14 -8.31
C ARG A 59 -0.29 -2.71 -8.91
N VAL A 60 -0.15 -1.40 -9.07
CA VAL A 60 1.16 -0.76 -9.28
C VAL A 60 1.58 -0.13 -7.94
N ALA A 61 2.81 -0.39 -7.52
CA ALA A 61 3.43 0.29 -6.39
C ALA A 61 4.37 1.37 -6.94
N ILE A 62 4.27 2.58 -6.40
CA ILE A 62 5.22 3.66 -6.63
C ILE A 62 5.97 3.84 -5.32
N GLU A 63 7.29 3.67 -5.37
CA GLU A 63 8.15 3.88 -4.22
C GLU A 63 8.56 5.35 -4.14
N GLU A 64 8.30 5.95 -2.99
CA GLU A 64 8.68 7.33 -2.69
C GLU A 64 9.83 7.31 -1.68
N ALA A 65 10.86 8.11 -1.93
CA ALA A 65 11.93 8.37 -0.98
C ALA A 65 11.38 9.14 0.24
N GLY A 66 11.60 8.62 1.46
CA GLY A 66 11.39 9.40 2.69
C GLY A 66 12.43 10.51 2.81
N ALA A 67 12.16 11.55 3.63
CA ALA A 67 12.99 12.75 3.76
C ALA A 67 14.52 12.46 3.87
N GLY A 68 15.22 12.53 2.74
CA GLY A 68 16.67 12.34 2.63
C GLY A 68 17.16 10.90 2.50
N ALA A 69 16.29 9.91 2.31
CA ALA A 69 16.65 8.50 2.13
C ALA A 69 16.39 8.02 0.70
N ASP A 70 17.34 7.33 0.09
CA ASP A 70 17.11 6.64 -1.19
C ASP A 70 16.08 5.53 -1.02
N THR A 71 15.34 5.21 -2.09
CA THR A 71 14.44 4.05 -2.08
C THR A 71 15.27 2.80 -1.85
N GLN A 72 15.02 2.11 -0.73
CA GLN A 72 15.67 0.85 -0.46
C GLN A 72 15.04 -0.22 -1.36
N ARG A 73 15.88 -0.85 -2.19
CA ARG A 73 15.46 -2.00 -3.01
C ARG A 73 14.70 -3.00 -2.14
N GLN A 74 13.50 -3.36 -2.58
CA GLN A 74 12.75 -4.45 -1.97
C GLN A 74 13.49 -5.77 -2.19
N ASP A 75 13.70 -6.52 -1.11
CA ASP A 75 14.24 -7.88 -1.18
C ASP A 75 13.30 -8.77 -2.00
N GLN A 76 13.87 -9.77 -2.71
CA GLN A 76 13.05 -10.79 -3.35
C GLN A 76 12.26 -11.55 -2.28
N VAL A 77 11.00 -11.80 -2.60
CA VAL A 77 10.03 -12.44 -1.71
C VAL A 77 9.71 -13.82 -2.22
N THR A 78 9.78 -14.80 -1.33
CA THR A 78 9.37 -16.19 -1.58
C THR A 78 7.94 -16.43 -1.09
N ASP A 79 7.31 -17.51 -1.55
CA ASP A 79 5.98 -17.90 -1.02
C ASP A 79 6.00 -18.24 0.47
N ALA A 80 7.15 -18.68 0.99
CA ALA A 80 7.33 -18.91 2.42
C ALA A 80 7.14 -17.60 3.23
N ASP A 81 7.65 -16.48 2.72
CA ASP A 81 7.51 -15.16 3.35
C ASP A 81 6.05 -14.68 3.41
N ARG A 82 5.19 -15.15 2.49
CA ARG A 82 3.73 -14.87 2.50
C ARG A 82 2.97 -15.69 3.54
N SER A 83 3.54 -16.80 3.99
CA SER A 83 2.89 -17.78 4.88
C SER A 83 3.30 -17.68 6.34
N ALA A 84 4.30 -16.85 6.66
CA ALA A 84 4.72 -16.60 8.04
C ALA A 84 3.63 -15.81 8.81
N PRO A 85 3.34 -16.18 10.08
CA PRO A 85 2.32 -15.54 10.91
C PRO A 85 2.60 -14.07 11.20
#